data_AF-A0A350X2I8-F1
#
_entry.id   AF-A0A350X2I8-F1
#
_cell.length_a   1.000
_cell.length_b   1.000
_cell.length_c   1.000
_cell.angle_alpha   90.00
_cell.angle_beta   90.00
_cell.angle_gamma   90.00
#
_symmetry.space_group_name_H-M   'P 1'
#
loop_
_entity.id
_entity.type
_entity.pdbx_description
1 polymer ?
#
loop_
_entity_poly.entity_id
_entity_poly.type
_entity_poly.pdbx_seq_one_letter_code
_entity_poly.pdbx_strand_id
1 'polypeptide(L)'
;PWADKLRLEDLKLISSEGVDDEFKKKSGDIVYEATIDGQDIIFIIMLEFQSSVDYSMPVRLLQYMLIQLNRYMADHYRQPNVKDLKLPIIFPIVLYNGKEKWNAALELKDLYENADLYGNGILNFKYDILDVNNNYSKQELIDNPNLTSVLFLFDQ
;
A
#
# COMPACT_ATOMS: atom_id res chain seq x y z
N PRO A 1 8.15 -7.42 16.50
CA PRO A 1 7.91 -6.35 15.51
C PRO A 1 6.42 -5.93 15.53
N TRP A 2 6.02 -4.76 15.00
CA TRP A 2 4.59 -4.35 15.01
C TRP A 2 3.68 -5.38 14.32
N ALA A 3 4.20 -6.08 13.32
CA ALA A 3 3.52 -7.13 12.57
C ALA A 3 3.06 -8.31 13.46
N ASP A 4 3.78 -8.65 14.52
CA ASP A 4 3.42 -9.77 15.42
C ASP A 4 2.19 -9.45 16.30
N LYS A 5 1.80 -8.16 16.35
CA LYS A 5 0.66 -7.67 17.13
C LYS A 5 -0.58 -7.44 16.28
N LEU A 6 -0.43 -7.38 14.95
CA LEU A 6 -1.54 -7.15 14.04
C LEU A 6 -2.37 -8.42 13.90
N ARG A 7 -3.66 -8.36 14.21
CA ARG A 7 -4.60 -9.43 13.92
C ARG A 7 -5.55 -9.02 12.81
N LEU A 8 -6.07 -9.98 12.06
CA LEU A 8 -7.04 -9.73 10.99
C LEU A 8 -8.31 -9.02 11.50
N GLU A 9 -8.70 -9.29 12.75
CA GLU A 9 -9.82 -8.64 13.43
C GLU A 9 -9.62 -7.14 13.71
N ASP A 10 -8.36 -6.67 13.74
CA ASP A 10 -8.01 -5.27 13.95
C ASP A 10 -8.10 -4.45 12.66
N LEU A 11 -8.18 -5.11 11.50
CA LEU A 11 -8.21 -4.47 10.19
C LEU A 11 -9.63 -4.05 9.82
N LYS A 12 -9.82 -2.74 9.62
CA LYS A 12 -11.05 -2.15 9.09
C LYS A 12 -10.87 -1.81 7.63
N LEU A 13 -11.71 -2.38 6.78
CA LEU A 13 -11.77 -2.02 5.36
C LEU A 13 -12.30 -0.59 5.21
N ILE A 14 -11.52 0.29 4.61
CA ILE A 14 -11.96 1.62 4.24
C ILE A 14 -12.60 1.53 2.85
N SER A 15 -13.90 1.81 2.75
CA SER A 15 -14.56 1.89 1.44
C SER A 15 -13.92 3.01 0.60
N SER A 16 -13.71 2.74 -0.68
CA SER A 16 -13.12 3.68 -1.65
C SER A 16 -14.07 4.83 -2.05
N GLU A 17 -15.18 5.01 -1.34
CA GLU A 17 -16.14 6.08 -1.59
C GLU A 17 -15.48 7.44 -1.32
N GLY A 18 -15.14 8.17 -2.39
CA GLY A 18 -14.50 9.48 -2.33
C GLY A 18 -13.14 9.56 -3.05
N VAL A 19 -12.64 8.45 -3.57
CA VAL A 19 -11.54 8.47 -4.55
C VAL A 19 -12.19 8.61 -5.94
N ASP A 20 -11.82 9.66 -6.67
CA ASP A 20 -12.39 10.10 -7.95
C ASP A 20 -12.86 8.95 -8.87
N ASP A 21 -13.94 9.15 -9.64
CA ASP A 21 -14.50 8.11 -10.53
C ASP A 21 -13.49 7.55 -11.57
N GLU A 22 -12.33 8.19 -11.79
CA GLU A 22 -11.20 7.63 -12.52
C GLU A 22 -10.49 6.46 -11.81
N PHE A 23 -10.43 6.46 -10.47
CA PHE A 23 -9.83 5.41 -9.66
C PHE A 23 -10.69 4.14 -9.58
N LYS A 24 -12.01 4.25 -9.75
CA LYS A 24 -12.93 3.10 -9.78
C LYS A 24 -12.70 2.14 -10.96
N LYS A 25 -11.87 2.51 -11.96
CA LYS A 25 -11.68 1.72 -13.18
C LYS A 25 -10.59 0.64 -13.11
N LYS A 26 -9.75 0.59 -12.08
CA LYS A 26 -8.87 -0.57 -11.82
C LYS A 26 -9.39 -1.33 -10.59
N SER A 27 -10.30 -2.26 -10.84
CA SER A 27 -10.88 -3.18 -9.85
C SER A 27 -9.79 -3.96 -9.12
N GLY A 28 -9.51 -3.63 -7.86
CA GLY A 28 -8.63 -4.43 -7.00
C GLY A 28 -8.04 -3.69 -5.79
N ASP A 29 -7.74 -2.40 -5.88
CA ASP A 29 -7.02 -1.73 -4.79
C ASP A 29 -7.84 -1.64 -3.49
N ILE A 30 -7.22 -2.03 -2.37
CA ILE A 30 -7.85 -2.11 -1.05
C ILE A 30 -7.06 -1.27 -0.04
N VAL A 31 -7.78 -0.54 0.82
CA VAL A 31 -7.18 0.19 1.94
C VAL A 31 -7.73 -0.37 3.24
N TYR A 32 -6.82 -0.78 4.13
CA TYR A 32 -7.16 -1.16 5.50
C TYR A 32 -6.61 -0.15 6.50
N GLU A 33 -7.34 0.09 7.57
CA GLU A 33 -6.88 0.83 8.73
C GLU A 33 -6.91 -0.06 9.97
N ALA A 34 -5.90 0.07 10.82
CA ALA A 34 -5.84 -0.54 12.14
C ALA A 34 -5.23 0.43 13.14
N THR A 35 -5.58 0.27 14.41
CA THR A 35 -4.93 0.99 15.51
C THR A 35 -4.16 -0.03 16.36
N ILE A 36 -2.83 0.08 16.38
CA ILE A 36 -1.95 -0.81 17.16
C ILE A 36 -1.24 0.01 18.23
N ASP A 37 -1.33 -0.40 19.49
CA ASP A 37 -0.71 0.32 20.63
C ASP A 37 -1.08 1.83 20.68
N GLY A 38 -2.28 2.21 20.20
CA GLY A 38 -2.73 3.60 20.13
C GLY A 38 -2.16 4.41 18.96
N GLN A 39 -1.50 3.76 18.01
CA GLN A 39 -1.01 4.35 16.77
C GLN A 39 -1.89 3.90 15.60
N ASP A 40 -2.41 4.87 14.83
CA ASP A 40 -3.15 4.58 13.61
C ASP A 40 -2.19 4.19 12.49
N ILE A 41 -2.52 3.08 11.84
CA ILE A 41 -1.76 2.47 10.76
C ILE A 41 -2.71 2.23 9.59
N ILE A 42 -2.31 2.70 8.42
CA ILE A 42 -3.03 2.52 7.16
C ILE A 42 -2.20 1.61 6.26
N PHE A 43 -2.80 0.52 5.82
CA PHE A 43 -2.25 -0.38 4.81
C PHE A 43 -2.91 -0.05 3.48
N ILE A 44 -2.09 0.32 2.49
CA ILE A 44 -2.54 0.53 1.12
C ILE A 44 -2.09 -0.68 0.33
N ILE A 45 -3.03 -1.55 -0.01
CA ILE A 45 -2.78 -2.79 -0.74
C ILE A 45 -3.27 -2.58 -2.17
N MET A 46 -2.33 -2.39 -3.08
CA MET A 46 -2.63 -2.28 -4.51
C MET A 46 -2.59 -3.66 -5.14
N LEU A 47 -3.67 -4.03 -5.81
CA LEU A 47 -3.77 -5.32 -6.48
C LEU A 47 -3.47 -5.13 -7.96
N GLU A 48 -2.46 -5.85 -8.45
CA GLU A 48 -2.11 -5.84 -9.86
C GLU A 48 -2.26 -7.27 -10.41
N PHE A 49 -3.48 -7.55 -10.90
CA PHE A 49 -3.89 -8.86 -11.40
C PHE A 49 -3.61 -9.05 -12.89
N GLN A 50 -2.95 -10.15 -13.27
CA GLN A 50 -2.73 -10.62 -14.65
C GLN A 50 -2.45 -9.52 -15.71
N SER A 51 -1.82 -8.43 -15.29
CA SER A 51 -1.33 -7.33 -16.10
C SER A 51 0.21 -7.36 -16.16
N SER A 52 0.77 -6.77 -17.21
CA SER A 52 2.22 -6.50 -17.30
C SER A 52 2.66 -5.62 -16.13
N VAL A 53 3.94 -5.70 -15.74
CA VAL A 53 4.51 -4.83 -14.71
C VAL A 53 4.20 -3.36 -15.04
N ASP A 54 3.52 -2.67 -14.11
CA ASP A 54 3.24 -1.25 -14.22
C ASP A 54 4.42 -0.46 -13.64
N TYR A 55 5.29 0.05 -14.50
CA TYR A 55 6.46 0.82 -14.08
C TYR A 55 6.10 2.18 -13.44
N SER A 56 4.85 2.62 -13.54
CA SER A 56 4.35 3.82 -12.85
C SER A 56 3.86 3.55 -11.42
N MET A 57 3.95 2.30 -10.94
CA MET A 57 3.45 1.89 -9.63
C MET A 57 3.91 2.77 -8.45
N PRO A 58 5.18 3.23 -8.35
CA PRO A 58 5.58 4.14 -7.27
C PRO A 58 4.81 5.47 -7.29
N VAL A 59 4.48 5.99 -8.48
CA VAL A 59 3.72 7.24 -8.61
C VAL A 59 2.26 7.01 -8.21
N ARG A 60 1.67 5.88 -8.62
CA ARG A 60 0.30 5.52 -8.25
C ARG A 60 0.18 5.35 -6.74
N LEU A 61 1.09 4.62 -6.10
CA LEU A 61 1.14 4.48 -4.64
C LEU A 61 1.24 5.83 -3.93
N LEU A 62 2.08 6.75 -4.41
CA LEU A 62 2.17 8.10 -3.85
C LEU A 62 0.82 8.83 -3.88
N GLN A 63 0.07 8.74 -4.99
CA GLN A 63 -1.25 9.35 -5.09
C GLN A 63 -2.20 8.79 -4.03
N TYR A 64 -2.23 7.47 -3.86
CA TYR A 64 -3.05 6.83 -2.82
C TYR A 64 -2.64 7.26 -1.42
N MET A 65 -1.34 7.30 -1.12
CA MET A 65 -0.82 7.76 0.17
C MET A 65 -1.27 9.20 0.47
N LEU A 66 -1.14 10.11 -0.50
CA LEU A 66 -1.57 11.50 -0.34
C LEU A 66 -3.07 11.63 -0.11
N ILE A 67 -3.89 10.84 -0.82
CA ILE A 67 -5.33 10.81 -0.62
C ILE A 67 -5.68 10.36 0.79
N GLN A 68 -5.05 9.29 1.30
CA GLN A 68 -5.31 8.81 2.67
C GLN A 68 -4.84 9.81 3.72
N LEU A 69 -3.68 10.45 3.54
CA LEU A 69 -3.22 11.50 4.43
C LEU A 69 -4.19 12.68 4.46
N ASN A 70 -4.69 13.13 3.31
CA ASN A 70 -5.67 14.21 3.24
C ASN A 70 -6.99 13.85 3.93
N ARG A 71 -7.48 12.63 3.75
CA ARG A 71 -8.67 12.12 4.44
C ARG A 71 -8.47 12.10 5.96
N TYR A 72 -7.38 11.49 6.42
CA TYR A 72 -7.04 11.44 7.84
C TYR A 72 -6.97 12.84 8.45
N MET A 73 -6.34 13.77 7.73
CA MET A 73 -6.22 15.17 8.14
C MET A 73 -7.59 15.83 8.32
N ALA A 74 -8.50 15.66 7.36
CA ALA A 74 -9.84 16.22 7.40
C ALA A 74 -10.69 15.63 8.55
N ASP A 75 -10.54 14.33 8.81
CA ASP A 75 -11.33 13.62 9.83
C ASP A 75 -10.84 13.94 11.26
N HIS A 76 -9.53 14.11 11.45
CA HIS A 76 -8.92 14.25 12.78
C HIS A 76 -8.57 15.69 13.18
N TYR A 77 -8.38 16.60 12.22
CA TYR A 77 -7.94 17.96 12.50
C TYR A 77 -8.90 19.00 11.92
N ARG A 78 -9.69 19.62 12.80
CA ARG A 78 -10.69 20.66 12.41
C ARG A 78 -10.10 22.05 12.24
N GLN A 79 -8.93 22.31 12.80
CA GLN A 79 -8.27 23.62 12.73
C GLN A 79 -7.01 23.53 11.87
N PRO A 80 -6.74 24.54 11.02
CA PRO A 80 -5.46 24.63 10.35
C PRO A 80 -4.34 24.87 11.38
N ASN A 81 -3.13 24.38 11.09
CA ASN A 81 -1.91 24.65 11.86
C ASN A 81 -1.89 24.05 13.29
N VAL A 82 -2.01 22.74 13.39
CA VAL A 82 -1.90 21.98 14.64
C VAL A 82 -0.42 21.75 14.99
N LYS A 83 0.02 22.28 16.14
CA LYS A 83 1.43 22.21 16.56
C LYS A 83 1.92 20.77 16.77
N ASP A 84 1.06 19.91 17.31
CA ASP A 84 1.37 18.50 17.61
C ASP A 84 0.77 17.57 16.55
N LEU A 85 0.89 17.94 15.28
CA LEU A 85 0.37 17.17 14.16
C LEU A 85 0.99 15.77 14.12
N LYS A 86 0.13 14.75 14.13
CA LYS A 86 0.50 13.36 13.94
C LYS A 86 -0.25 12.76 12.76
N LEU A 87 0.49 12.07 11.91
CA LEU A 87 -0.05 11.37 10.75
C LEU A 87 -0.09 9.87 11.04
N PRO A 88 -0.98 9.12 10.38
CA PRO A 88 -0.97 7.68 10.45
C PRO A 88 0.30 7.14 9.78
N ILE A 89 0.77 5.99 10.24
CA ILE A 89 1.83 5.26 9.54
C ILE A 89 1.19 4.63 8.31
N ILE A 90 1.78 4.83 7.12
CA ILE A 90 1.26 4.22 5.89
C ILE A 90 2.22 3.15 5.39
N PHE A 91 1.69 1.94 5.17
CA PHE A 91 2.40 0.81 4.55
C PHE A 91 1.85 0.54 3.14
N PRO A 92 2.53 1.04 2.10
CA PRO A 92 2.21 0.69 0.72
C PRO A 92 2.71 -0.74 0.40
N ILE A 93 1.80 -1.58 -0.08
CA ILE A 93 2.07 -2.98 -0.47
C ILE A 93 1.45 -3.22 -1.84
N VAL A 94 2.19 -3.87 -2.72
CA VAL A 94 1.67 -4.34 -4.00
C VAL A 94 1.53 -5.85 -3.94
N LEU A 95 0.33 -6.37 -4.19
CA LEU A 95 0.12 -7.79 -4.44
C LEU A 95 0.15 -8.02 -5.96
N TYR A 96 1.13 -8.80 -6.40
CA TYR A 96 1.38 -9.01 -7.82
C TYR A 96 1.32 -10.48 -8.18
N ASN A 97 0.46 -10.84 -9.13
CA ASN A 97 0.32 -12.22 -9.63
C ASN A 97 0.54 -12.32 -11.15
N GLY A 98 1.37 -11.45 -11.71
CA GLY A 98 1.74 -11.53 -13.13
C GLY A 98 2.65 -12.72 -13.43
N LYS A 99 2.93 -12.93 -14.72
CA LYS A 99 3.80 -14.02 -15.19
C LYS A 99 5.29 -13.65 -15.15
N GLU A 100 5.59 -12.40 -15.43
CA GLU A 100 6.96 -11.88 -15.38
C GLU A 100 7.36 -11.63 -13.93
N LYS A 101 8.66 -11.60 -13.65
CA LYS A 101 9.15 -11.15 -12.33
C LYS A 101 8.94 -9.66 -12.19
N TRP A 102 8.56 -9.22 -10.99
CA TRP A 102 8.50 -7.79 -10.70
C TRP A 102 9.86 -7.11 -10.94
N ASN A 103 9.87 -6.08 -11.79
CA ASN A 103 11.07 -5.35 -12.15
C ASN A 103 10.87 -3.82 -12.19
N ALA A 104 9.76 -3.31 -11.63
CA ALA A 104 9.60 -1.88 -11.39
C ALA A 104 10.39 -1.43 -10.15
N ALA A 105 10.71 -0.14 -10.11
CA ALA A 105 11.37 0.51 -8.98
C ALA A 105 10.62 0.26 -7.66
N LEU A 106 11.33 -0.08 -6.58
CA LEU A 106 10.75 -0.29 -5.24
C LEU A 106 10.82 0.96 -4.36
N GLU A 107 11.66 1.93 -4.73
CA GLU A 107 11.69 3.26 -4.13
C GLU A 107 11.34 4.31 -5.18
N LEU A 108 10.62 5.36 -4.76
CA LEU A 108 10.25 6.44 -5.66
C LEU A 108 11.48 7.15 -6.25
N LYS A 109 12.56 7.27 -5.46
CA LYS A 109 13.80 7.92 -5.88
C LYS A 109 14.46 7.25 -7.09
N ASP A 110 14.23 5.95 -7.29
CA ASP A 110 14.82 5.18 -8.39
C ASP A 110 14.23 5.59 -9.75
N LEU A 111 13.14 6.37 -9.75
CA LEU A 111 12.56 6.99 -10.95
C LEU A 111 13.23 8.31 -11.33
N TYR A 112 14.00 8.94 -10.45
CA TYR A 112 14.64 10.22 -10.72
C TYR A 112 16.03 10.06 -11.32
N GLU A 113 16.37 10.94 -12.25
CA GLU A 113 17.75 11.06 -12.70
C GLU A 113 18.62 11.71 -11.62
N ASN A 114 19.79 11.11 -11.34
CA ASN A 114 20.78 11.64 -10.41
C ASN A 114 20.26 11.88 -8.97
N ALA A 115 19.32 11.07 -8.48
CA ALA A 115 18.71 11.20 -7.16
C ALA A 115 19.75 11.33 -6.02
N ASP A 116 20.87 10.60 -6.11
CA ASP A 116 21.93 10.58 -5.10
C ASP A 116 22.57 11.95 -4.85
N LEU A 117 22.57 12.85 -5.86
CA LEU A 117 23.13 14.20 -5.72
C LEU A 117 22.34 15.07 -4.73
N TYR A 118 21.08 14.73 -4.48
CA TYR A 118 20.15 15.51 -3.67
C TYR A 118 19.90 14.90 -2.29
N GLY A 119 20.47 13.72 -2.01
CA GLY A 119 20.37 13.03 -0.72
C GLY A 119 18.93 12.91 -0.22
N ASN A 120 18.70 13.26 1.05
CA ASN A 120 17.38 13.18 1.69
C ASN A 120 16.47 14.40 1.40
N GLY A 121 16.88 15.32 0.52
CA GLY A 121 16.11 16.53 0.18
C GLY A 121 14.97 16.30 -0.82
N ILE A 122 14.85 15.08 -1.36
CA ILE A 122 13.84 14.71 -2.36
C ILE A 122 12.73 13.88 -1.74
N LEU A 123 11.56 13.92 -2.36
CA LEU A 123 10.45 13.05 -1.99
C LEU A 123 10.84 11.59 -2.28
N ASN A 124 10.82 10.75 -1.26
CA ASN A 124 11.06 9.32 -1.43
C ASN A 124 10.23 8.51 -0.44
N PHE A 125 9.81 7.34 -0.87
CA PHE A 125 9.28 6.28 -0.02
C PHE A 125 9.63 4.93 -0.65
N LYS A 126 9.59 3.89 0.18
CA LYS A 126 9.73 2.49 -0.24
C LYS A 126 8.40 1.78 -0.03
N TYR A 127 8.07 0.86 -0.92
CA TYR A 127 6.95 -0.05 -0.76
C TYR A 127 7.40 -1.50 -0.83
N ASP A 128 6.56 -2.38 -0.29
CA ASP A 128 6.79 -3.81 -0.34
C ASP A 128 6.01 -4.44 -1.51
N ILE A 129 6.62 -5.46 -2.12
CA ILE A 129 6.02 -6.24 -3.20
C ILE A 129 5.85 -7.68 -2.75
N LEU A 130 4.64 -8.18 -2.92
CA LEU A 130 4.31 -9.59 -2.72
C LEU A 130 4.05 -10.21 -4.10
N ASP A 131 5.12 -10.67 -4.75
CA ASP A 131 5.09 -11.36 -6.04
C ASP A 131 4.74 -12.84 -5.84
N VAL A 132 3.45 -13.16 -5.90
CA VAL A 132 2.95 -14.48 -5.51
C VAL A 132 3.33 -15.58 -6.49
N ASN A 133 3.48 -15.26 -7.78
CA ASN A 133 3.77 -16.27 -8.80
C ASN A 133 5.26 -16.59 -8.94
N ASN A 134 6.13 -15.63 -8.64
CA ASN A 134 7.57 -15.81 -8.85
C ASN A 134 8.35 -16.13 -7.57
N ASN A 135 7.82 -15.76 -6.39
CA ASN A 135 8.52 -15.94 -5.12
C ASN A 135 8.00 -17.10 -4.27
N TYR A 136 6.87 -17.70 -4.64
CA TYR A 136 6.26 -18.78 -3.87
C TYR A 136 5.82 -19.92 -4.78
N SER A 137 6.03 -21.15 -4.33
CA SER A 137 5.34 -22.30 -4.91
C SER A 137 3.86 -22.29 -4.50
N LYS A 138 3.01 -22.95 -5.30
CA LYS A 138 1.59 -23.13 -4.94
C LYS A 138 1.41 -23.76 -3.56
N GLN A 139 2.29 -24.68 -3.18
CA GLN A 139 2.22 -25.36 -1.89
C GLN A 139 2.57 -24.39 -0.74
N GLU A 140 3.62 -23.58 -0.89
CA GLU A 140 3.97 -22.55 0.11
C GLU A 140 2.89 -21.48 0.28
N LEU A 141 2.18 -21.14 -0.80
CA LEU A 141 1.02 -20.26 -0.71
C LEU A 141 -0.07 -20.91 0.15
N ILE A 142 -0.48 -22.14 -0.19
CA ILE A 142 -1.51 -22.92 0.53
C ILE A 142 -1.16 -23.11 2.01
N ASP A 143 0.10 -23.43 2.30
CA ASP A 143 0.58 -23.69 3.65
C ASP A 143 0.80 -22.41 4.46
N ASN A 144 0.74 -21.24 3.82
CA ASN A 144 0.77 -19.94 4.49
C ASN A 144 -0.66 -19.39 4.64
N PRO A 145 -1.30 -19.59 5.80
CA PRO A 145 -2.69 -19.18 6.01
C PRO A 145 -2.89 -17.67 5.83
N ASN A 146 -1.90 -16.84 6.14
CA ASN A 146 -2.01 -15.39 5.96
C ASN A 146 -2.03 -14.99 4.47
N LEU A 147 -1.13 -15.55 3.66
CA LEU A 147 -1.09 -15.30 2.21
C LEU A 147 -2.29 -15.94 1.50
N THR A 148 -2.70 -17.13 1.93
CA THR A 148 -3.89 -17.81 1.41
C THR A 148 -5.17 -17.04 1.74
N SER A 149 -5.32 -16.53 2.96
CA SER A 149 -6.47 -15.68 3.32
C SER A 149 -6.52 -14.39 2.51
N VAL A 150 -5.38 -13.75 2.28
CA VAL A 150 -5.22 -12.60 1.38
C VAL A 150 -5.70 -13.00 -0.02
N LEU A 151 -5.20 -14.09 -0.61
CA LEU A 151 -5.62 -14.55 -1.94
C LEU A 151 -7.14 -14.89 -2.03
N PHE A 152 -7.70 -15.57 -1.03
CA PHE A 152 -9.14 -15.94 -0.99
C PHE A 152 -10.07 -14.74 -0.76
N LEU A 153 -9.61 -13.68 -0.08
CA LEU A 153 -10.37 -12.44 0.07
C LEU A 153 -10.59 -11.72 -1.27
N PHE A 154 -9.78 -12.02 -2.29
CA PHE A 154 -9.83 -11.33 -3.59
C PHE A 154 -10.28 -12.20 -4.77
N ASP A 155 -10.60 -13.48 -4.55
CA ASP A 155 -11.16 -14.41 -5.56
C ASP A 155 -12.71 -14.45 -5.53
N GLN A 156 -13.36 -13.48 -4.85
CA GLN A 156 -14.82 -13.32 -4.76
C GLN A 156 -15.34 -12.12 -5.55
#